data_AF-A0A9E4V6N0-F1
#
_entry.id   AF-A0A9E4V6N0-F1
#
_cell.length_a   1.000
_cell.length_b   1.000
_cell.length_c   1.000
_cell.angle_alpha   90.00
_cell.angle_beta   90.00
_cell.angle_gamma   90.00
#
_symmetry.space_group_name_H-M   'P 1'
#
loop_
_entity.id
_entity.type
_entity.pdbx_description
1 polymer ?
#
loop_
_entity_poly.entity_id
_entity_poly.type
_entity_poly.pdbx_seq_one_letter_code
_entity_poly.pdbx_strand_id
1 'polypeptide(L)'
;MVETTPGAIGWKSHPLYTRVAIAGLLFFALVSLVFAFLSQGEASTVGVFIIAMVLSVILAGLMWRFGKWALVVTALWGLLNLFLWGSLLIRALSYPNSFFDFVMPLLLTASALFAGVGATVTLVQRRRGAPRTAATRGERKTF
;
A
#
# COMPACT_ATOMS: atom_id res chain seq x y z
N MET A 1 -36.44 -17.07 11.94
CA MET A 1 -35.45 -16.81 10.88
C MET A 1 -34.89 -15.42 11.13
N VAL A 2 -33.68 -15.33 11.66
CA VAL A 2 -32.99 -14.04 11.85
C VAL A 2 -32.27 -13.76 10.54
N GLU A 3 -32.79 -12.81 9.75
CA GLU A 3 -32.05 -12.24 8.63
C GLU A 3 -30.79 -11.58 9.19
N THR A 4 -29.64 -12.24 9.02
CA THR A 4 -28.35 -11.58 9.18
C THR A 4 -28.24 -10.56 8.06
N THR A 5 -28.56 -9.31 8.37
CA THR A 5 -28.18 -8.16 7.55
C THR A 5 -26.71 -8.33 7.19
N PRO A 6 -26.32 -8.28 5.91
CA PRO A 6 -24.91 -8.38 5.53
C PRO A 6 -24.19 -7.20 6.17
N GLY A 7 -23.53 -7.49 7.30
CA GLY A 7 -22.83 -6.49 8.08
C GLY A 7 -21.90 -5.72 7.16
N ALA A 8 -22.10 -4.41 7.08
CA ALA A 8 -21.26 -3.54 6.28
C ALA A 8 -19.79 -3.90 6.56
N ILE A 9 -19.04 -4.26 5.51
CA ILE A 9 -17.60 -4.52 5.57
C ILE A 9 -16.95 -3.17 5.86
N GLY A 10 -17.04 -2.73 7.12
CA GLY A 10 -16.47 -1.49 7.59
C GLY A 10 -14.98 -1.67 7.76
N TRP A 11 -14.22 -0.59 7.56
CA TRP A 11 -12.75 -0.53 7.70
C TRP A 11 -12.18 -1.28 8.91
N LYS A 12 -12.91 -1.25 10.05
CA LYS A 12 -12.50 -1.89 11.31
C LYS A 12 -12.56 -3.42 11.28
N SER A 13 -13.31 -4.02 10.35
CA SER A 13 -13.41 -5.48 10.20
C SER A 13 -12.13 -6.11 9.62
N HIS A 14 -11.26 -5.30 9.00
CA HIS A 14 -10.01 -5.79 8.45
C HIS A 14 -8.89 -5.90 9.51
N PRO A 15 -8.03 -6.94 9.43
CA PRO A 15 -6.82 -7.04 10.24
C PRO A 15 -5.96 -5.77 10.12
N LEU A 16 -5.23 -5.42 11.19
CA LEU A 16 -4.46 -4.16 11.23
C LEU A 16 -3.48 -4.05 10.06
N TYR A 17 -2.76 -5.13 9.74
CA TYR A 17 -1.77 -5.14 8.67
C TYR A 17 -2.39 -5.07 7.26
N THR A 18 -3.64 -5.51 7.09
CA THR A 18 -4.39 -5.32 5.84
C THR A 18 -4.70 -3.84 5.63
N ARG A 19 -5.09 -3.14 6.69
CA ARG A 19 -5.33 -1.69 6.65
C ARG A 19 -4.04 -0.91 6.36
N VAL A 20 -2.92 -1.30 6.97
CA VAL A 20 -1.60 -0.71 6.69
C VAL A 20 -1.21 -0.91 5.23
N ALA A 21 -1.42 -2.11 4.68
CA ALA A 21 -1.13 -2.38 3.27
C ALA A 21 -2.01 -1.55 2.32
N ILE A 22 -3.32 -1.45 2.59
CA ILE A 22 -4.25 -0.60 1.82
C ILE A 22 -3.82 0.87 1.91
N ALA A 23 -3.50 1.36 3.10
CA ALA A 23 -3.03 2.73 3.28
C ALA A 23 -1.72 2.99 2.53
N GLY A 24 -0.79 2.03 2.53
CA GLY A 24 0.46 2.10 1.76
C GLY A 24 0.21 2.20 0.25
N LEU A 25 -0.71 1.39 -0.29
CA LEU A 25 -1.10 1.44 -1.71
C LEU A 25 -1.77 2.76 -2.09
N LEU A 26 -2.68 3.26 -1.26
CA LEU A 26 -3.35 4.54 -1.51
C LEU A 26 -2.36 5.72 -1.42
N PHE A 27 -1.42 5.67 -0.48
CA PHE A 27 -0.37 6.66 -0.38
C PHE A 27 0.56 6.61 -1.61
N PHE A 28 0.94 5.40 -2.06
CA PHE A 28 1.70 5.22 -3.29
C PHE A 28 0.96 5.81 -4.50
N ALA A 29 -0.34 5.57 -4.62
CA ALA A 29 -1.17 6.12 -5.69
C ALA A 29 -1.21 7.66 -5.65
N LEU A 30 -1.38 8.24 -4.47
CA LEU A 30 -1.39 9.70 -4.30
C LEU A 30 -0.04 10.32 -4.65
N VAL A 31 1.06 9.71 -4.23
CA VAL A 31 2.41 10.16 -4.60
C VAL A 31 2.58 10.07 -6.12
N SER A 32 2.21 8.94 -6.75
CA SER A 32 2.27 8.78 -8.20
C SER A 32 1.45 9.83 -8.96
N LEU A 33 0.27 10.20 -8.44
CA LEU A 33 -0.55 11.25 -9.04
C LEU A 33 0.15 12.62 -9.00
N VAL A 34 0.74 13.00 -7.85
CA VAL A 34 1.47 14.26 -7.72
C VAL A 34 2.61 14.33 -8.74
N PHE A 35 3.32 13.22 -8.98
CA PHE A 35 4.39 13.18 -9.98
C PHE A 35 3.90 13.30 -11.40
N ALA A 36 2.79 12.64 -11.74
CA ALA A 36 2.19 12.78 -13.06
C ALA A 36 1.83 14.25 -13.37
N PHE A 37 1.48 15.05 -12.35
CA PHE A 37 1.32 16.50 -12.51
C PHE A 37 2.65 17.26 -12.60
N LEU A 38 3.66 16.87 -11.82
CA LEU A 38 4.97 17.55 -11.79
C LEU A 38 5.85 17.25 -13.00
N SER A 39 5.62 16.16 -13.73
CA SER A 39 6.42 15.78 -14.92
C SER A 39 6.17 16.64 -16.16
N GLN A 40 5.45 17.76 -16.02
CA GLN A 40 5.23 18.78 -17.05
C GLN A 40 4.76 18.25 -18.41
N GLY A 41 4.07 17.11 -18.43
CA GLY A 41 3.48 16.56 -19.65
C GLY A 41 4.39 15.68 -20.50
N GLU A 42 5.56 15.26 -20.01
CA GLU A 42 6.36 14.23 -20.70
C GLU A 42 5.57 12.92 -20.74
N ALA A 43 5.03 12.57 -21.92
CA ALA A 43 4.00 11.55 -22.07
C ALA A 43 4.41 10.16 -21.57
N SER A 44 5.68 9.79 -21.78
CA SER A 44 6.26 8.53 -21.28
C SER A 44 6.26 8.48 -19.74
N THR A 45 6.76 9.54 -19.11
CA THR A 45 6.87 9.67 -17.66
C THR A 45 5.50 9.74 -17.00
N VAL A 46 4.59 10.59 -17.52
CA VAL A 46 3.20 10.69 -17.06
C VAL A 46 2.50 9.34 -17.16
N GLY A 47 2.66 8.63 -18.29
CA GLY A 47 2.03 7.34 -18.52
C GLY A 47 2.42 6.29 -17.47
N VAL A 48 3.71 6.19 -17.13
CA VAL A 48 4.19 5.24 -16.12
C VAL A 48 3.57 5.52 -14.75
N PHE A 49 3.53 6.79 -14.31
CA PHE A 49 2.96 7.15 -13.02
C PHE A 49 1.44 6.95 -12.95
N ILE A 50 0.71 7.25 -14.03
CA ILE A 50 -0.74 6.99 -14.09
C ILE A 50 -1.02 5.49 -14.02
N ILE A 51 -0.27 4.66 -14.77
CA ILE A 51 -0.42 3.20 -14.72
C ILE A 51 -0.15 2.69 -13.29
N ALA A 52 0.94 3.14 -12.67
CA ALA A 52 1.31 2.74 -11.32
C ALA A 52 0.26 3.16 -10.27
N MET A 53 -0.30 4.37 -10.42
CA MET A 53 -1.40 4.87 -9.61
C MET A 53 -2.64 3.99 -9.75
N VAL A 54 -3.11 3.78 -10.98
CA VAL A 54 -4.33 3.02 -11.28
C VAL A 54 -4.21 1.60 -10.75
N LEU A 55 -3.09 0.92 -11.00
CA LEU A 55 -2.84 -0.43 -10.49
C LEU A 55 -2.86 -0.47 -8.95
N SER A 56 -2.27 0.52 -8.28
CA SER A 56 -2.25 0.58 -6.82
C SER A 56 -3.65 0.80 -6.23
N VAL A 57 -4.49 1.62 -6.87
CA VAL A 57 -5.90 1.80 -6.47
C VAL A 57 -6.71 0.53 -6.69
N ILE A 58 -6.55 -0.14 -7.85
CA ILE A 58 -7.21 -1.41 -8.14
C ILE A 58 -6.85 -2.45 -7.08
N LEU A 59 -5.55 -2.59 -6.75
CA LEU A 59 -5.09 -3.53 -5.73
C LEU A 59 -5.61 -3.18 -4.34
N ALA A 60 -5.70 -1.90 -3.98
CA ALA A 60 -6.30 -1.47 -2.72
C ALA A 60 -7.78 -1.88 -2.63
N GLY A 61 -8.54 -1.67 -3.71
CA GLY A 61 -9.93 -2.13 -3.80
C GLY A 61 -10.06 -3.66 -3.79
N LEU A 62 -9.15 -4.37 -4.46
CA LEU A 62 -9.12 -5.82 -4.48
C LEU A 62 -8.79 -6.40 -3.11
N MET A 63 -7.86 -5.79 -2.37
CA MET A 63 -7.53 -6.14 -0.99
C MET A 63 -8.70 -5.94 -0.06
N TRP A 64 -9.46 -4.85 -0.25
CA TRP A 64 -10.69 -4.59 0.48
C TRP A 64 -11.72 -5.69 0.25
N ARG A 65 -11.87 -6.17 -1.00
CA ARG A 65 -12.96 -7.10 -1.36
C ARG A 65 -12.62 -8.59 -1.25
N PHE A 66 -11.44 -9.01 -1.71
CA PHE A 66 -11.11 -10.42 -1.98
C PHE A 66 -10.06 -11.03 -1.05
N GLY A 67 -9.44 -10.24 -0.16
CA GLY A 67 -8.68 -10.73 1.00
C GLY A 67 -7.45 -11.58 0.71
N LYS A 68 -7.58 -12.87 0.37
CA LYS A 68 -6.45 -13.83 0.32
C LYS A 68 -5.55 -13.65 -0.91
N TRP A 69 -6.12 -13.69 -2.11
CA TRP A 69 -5.35 -13.60 -3.36
C TRP A 69 -4.77 -12.20 -3.58
N ALA A 70 -5.54 -11.17 -3.23
CA ALA A 70 -5.12 -9.79 -3.32
C ALA A 70 -3.88 -9.48 -2.46
N LEU A 71 -3.69 -10.16 -1.33
CA LEU A 71 -2.50 -9.99 -0.50
C LEU A 71 -1.23 -10.49 -1.19
N VAL A 72 -1.29 -11.62 -1.90
CA VAL A 72 -0.13 -12.16 -2.63
C VAL A 72 0.24 -11.24 -3.78
N VAL A 73 -0.75 -10.82 -4.56
CA VAL A 73 -0.54 -9.89 -5.68
C VAL A 73 0.01 -8.55 -5.17
N THR A 74 -0.49 -8.05 -4.03
CA THR A 74 0.01 -6.80 -3.43
C THR A 74 1.45 -6.95 -2.92
N ALA A 75 1.80 -8.09 -2.33
CA ALA A 75 3.17 -8.34 -1.89
C ALA A 75 4.13 -8.35 -3.10
N LEU A 76 3.76 -9.03 -4.18
CA LEU A 76 4.52 -9.04 -5.44
C LEU A 76 4.62 -7.64 -6.05
N TRP A 77 3.52 -6.88 -6.05
CA TRP A 77 3.49 -5.50 -6.52
C TRP A 77 4.42 -4.60 -5.70
N GLY A 78 4.41 -4.72 -4.37
CA GLY A 78 5.31 -3.99 -3.48
C GLY A 78 6.79 -4.33 -3.73
N LEU A 79 7.11 -5.62 -3.93
CA LEU A 79 8.46 -6.08 -4.28
C LEU A 79 8.93 -5.53 -5.64
N LEU A 80 8.06 -5.57 -6.65
CA LEU A 80 8.37 -5.03 -7.97
C LEU A 80 8.66 -3.52 -7.89
N ASN A 81 7.81 -2.78 -7.17
CA ASN A 81 8.01 -1.34 -6.97
C ASN A 81 9.28 -1.05 -6.17
N LEU A 82 9.59 -1.85 -5.15
CA LEU A 82 10.86 -1.71 -4.43
C LEU A 82 12.07 -1.93 -5.32
N PHE A 83 12.02 -2.90 -6.23
CA PHE A 83 13.08 -3.14 -7.18
C PHE A 83 13.25 -1.96 -8.15
N LEU A 84 12.15 -1.46 -8.71
CA LEU A 84 12.16 -0.34 -9.65
C LEU A 84 12.60 0.97 -8.97
N TRP A 85 11.90 1.39 -7.91
CA TRP A 85 12.11 2.68 -7.26
C TRP A 85 13.30 2.68 -6.30
N GLY A 86 13.65 1.54 -5.70
CA GLY A 86 14.81 1.43 -4.83
C GLY A 86 16.12 1.66 -5.56
N SER A 87 16.23 1.18 -6.80
CA SER A 87 17.41 1.46 -7.65
C SER A 87 17.54 2.96 -7.95
N LEU A 88 16.42 3.64 -8.21
CA LEU A 88 16.35 5.08 -8.43
C LEU A 88 16.70 5.86 -7.17
N LEU A 89 16.26 5.40 -5.98
CA LEU A 89 16.61 6.01 -4.70
C LEU A 89 18.12 5.95 -4.42
N ILE A 90 18.78 4.83 -4.70
CA ILE A 90 20.25 4.70 -4.55
C ILE A 90 20.97 5.73 -5.43
N ARG A 91 20.52 5.89 -6.68
CA ARG A 91 21.08 6.87 -7.61
C ARG A 91 20.83 8.31 -7.15
N ALA A 92 19.62 8.62 -6.71
CA ALA A 92 19.25 9.94 -6.21
C ALA A 92 20.00 10.33 -4.94
N LEU A 93 20.24 9.36 -4.05
CA LEU A 93 21.06 9.55 -2.84
C LEU A 93 22.54 9.81 -3.15
N SER A 94 23.03 9.24 -4.25
CA SER A 94 24.43 9.39 -4.65
C SER A 94 24.72 10.75 -5.29
N TYR A 95 23.72 11.37 -5.94
CA TYR A 95 23.86 12.65 -6.66
C TYR A 95 22.57 13.50 -6.53
N PRO A 96 22.32 14.14 -5.38
CA PRO A 96 21.15 14.97 -5.20
C PRO A 96 21.31 16.29 -5.96
N ASN A 97 20.65 16.42 -7.11
CA ASN A 97 20.62 17.67 -7.89
C ASN A 97 19.56 18.65 -7.35
N SER A 98 18.50 18.14 -6.73
CA SER A 98 17.46 18.94 -6.08
C SER A 98 16.83 18.21 -4.90
N PHE A 99 16.14 18.95 -4.02
CA PHE A 99 15.36 18.37 -2.91
C PHE A 99 14.31 17.37 -3.42
N PHE A 100 13.65 17.69 -4.52
CA PHE A 100 12.63 16.84 -5.10
C PHE A 100 13.22 15.55 -5.65
N ASP A 101 14.41 15.54 -6.25
CA ASP A 101 15.04 14.32 -6.78
C ASP A 101 15.27 13.25 -5.70
N PHE A 102 15.41 13.66 -4.43
CA PHE A 102 15.60 12.75 -3.30
C PHE A 102 14.28 12.33 -2.64
N VAL A 103 13.44 13.30 -2.28
CA VAL A 103 12.23 13.04 -1.48
C VAL A 103 11.24 12.15 -2.23
N MET A 104 11.23 12.28 -3.54
CA MET A 104 10.28 11.63 -4.42
C MET A 104 10.50 10.11 -4.52
N PRO A 105 11.69 9.61 -4.89
CA PRO A 105 12.02 8.19 -4.77
C PRO A 105 11.89 7.66 -3.34
N LEU A 106 12.18 8.48 -2.32
CA LEU A 106 12.07 8.08 -0.93
C LEU A 106 10.62 7.75 -0.55
N LEU A 107 9.67 8.64 -0.90
CA LEU A 107 8.24 8.44 -0.62
C LEU A 107 7.67 7.22 -1.38
N LEU A 108 8.05 7.04 -2.65
CA LEU A 108 7.65 5.85 -3.43
C LEU A 108 8.21 4.55 -2.84
N THR A 109 9.46 4.57 -2.39
CA THR A 109 10.11 3.41 -1.76
C THR A 109 9.47 3.09 -0.41
N ALA A 110 9.23 4.11 0.43
CA ALA A 110 8.60 3.94 1.73
C ALA A 110 7.16 3.39 1.61
N SER A 111 6.38 3.93 0.67
CA SER A 111 5.01 3.46 0.41
C SER A 111 4.99 2.02 -0.12
N ALA A 112 5.92 1.66 -1.01
CA ALA A 112 6.09 0.29 -1.48
C ALA A 112 6.49 -0.68 -0.35
N LEU A 113 7.35 -0.25 0.59
CA LEU A 113 7.68 -1.01 1.81
C LEU A 113 6.44 -1.24 2.68
N PHE A 114 5.65 -0.21 2.96
CA PHE A 114 4.44 -0.36 3.77
C PHE A 114 3.43 -1.30 3.12
N ALA A 115 3.22 -1.19 1.80
CA ALA A 115 2.35 -2.09 1.05
C ALA A 115 2.87 -3.53 1.08
N GLY A 116 4.15 -3.74 0.74
CA GLY A 116 4.77 -5.07 0.66
C GLY A 116 4.90 -5.77 2.01
N VAL A 117 5.44 -5.08 3.01
CA VAL A 117 5.60 -5.62 4.38
C VAL A 117 4.23 -5.83 5.02
N GLY A 118 3.30 -4.89 4.88
CA GLY A 118 1.93 -5.02 5.39
C GLY A 118 1.22 -6.24 4.81
N ALA A 119 1.32 -6.45 3.50
CA ALA A 119 0.73 -7.61 2.84
C ALA A 119 1.40 -8.92 3.28
N THR A 120 2.73 -8.95 3.37
CA THR A 120 3.50 -10.13 3.78
C THR A 120 3.20 -10.52 5.23
N VAL A 121 3.22 -9.57 6.16
CA VAL A 121 2.91 -9.82 7.58
C VAL A 121 1.46 -10.29 7.73
N THR A 122 0.52 -9.73 6.96
CA THR A 122 -0.87 -10.21 6.96
C THR A 122 -0.96 -11.67 6.48
N LEU A 123 -0.23 -12.05 5.42
CA LEU A 123 -0.18 -13.42 4.94
C LEU A 123 0.38 -14.37 6.00
N VAL A 124 1.48 -13.99 6.66
CA VAL A 124 2.10 -14.78 7.72
C VAL A 124 1.15 -14.93 8.92
N GLN A 125 0.49 -13.86 9.35
CA GLN A 125 -0.48 -13.91 10.46
C GLN A 125 -1.68 -14.80 10.15
N ARG A 126 -2.18 -14.74 8.90
CA ARG A 126 -3.26 -15.63 8.46
C ARG A 126 -2.82 -17.09 8.46
N ARG A 127 -1.60 -17.40 8.01
CA ARG A 127 -1.06 -18.77 8.05
C ARG A 127 -0.86 -19.30 9.47
N ARG A 128 -0.54 -18.41 10.42
CA ARG A 128 -0.34 -18.75 11.83
C ARG A 128 -1.63 -18.73 12.67
N GLY A 129 -2.80 -18.42 12.08
CA GLY A 129 -4.07 -18.40 12.78
C GLY A 129 -4.24 -17.27 13.83
N ALA A 130 -3.32 -16.32 13.89
CA ALA A 130 -3.29 -15.24 14.89
C ALA A 130 -3.34 -13.85 14.22
N PRO A 131 -4.43 -13.48 13.52
CA PRO A 131 -4.57 -12.13 12.99
C PRO A 131 -4.63 -11.14 14.16
N ARG A 132 -3.67 -10.22 14.24
CA ARG A 132 -3.77 -9.07 15.16
C ARG A 132 -4.91 -8.17 14.69
N THR A 133 -6.11 -8.39 15.20
CA THR A 133 -7.18 -7.41 15.22
C THR A 133 -6.76 -6.32 16.19
N ALA A 134 -6.74 -5.06 15.73
CA ALA A 134 -6.42 -3.93 16.59
C ALA A 134 -7.24 -4.05 17.89
N ALA A 135 -6.57 -4.05 19.04
CA ALA A 135 -7.19 -4.24 20.35
C ALA A 135 -8.50 -3.46 20.43
N THR A 136 -9.60 -4.20 20.59
CA THR A 136 -10.93 -3.60 20.69
C THR A 136 -10.93 -2.72 21.92
N ARG A 137 -11.48 -1.51 21.81
CA ARG A 137 -11.62 -0.49 22.87
C ARG A 137 -12.22 -1.01 24.20
N GLY A 138 -12.75 -2.23 24.23
CA GLY A 138 -13.22 -2.95 25.42
C GLY A 138 -12.11 -3.46 26.36
N GLU A 139 -10.87 -3.66 25.91
CA GLU A 139 -9.76 -4.08 26.79
C GLU A 139 -9.20 -2.94 27.66
N ARG A 140 -9.62 -1.68 27.43
CA ARG A 140 -9.14 -0.51 28.20
C ARG A 140 -9.99 -0.16 29.43
N LYS A 141 -11.02 -0.93 29.77
CA LYS A 141 -11.90 -0.66 30.92
C LYS A 141 -11.94 -1.82 31.93
N THR A 142 -10.78 -2.33 32.30
CA THR A 142 -10.60 -3.13 33.51
C THR A 142 -9.25 -2.78 34.11
N PHE A 143 -9.20 -1.61 34.75
CA PHE A 143 -8.34 -1.33 35.88
C PHE A 143 -9.16 -0.46 36.84
#